data_AF-A0A953SSQ8-F1
#
_entry.id   AF-A0A953SSQ8-F1
#
_cell.length_a   1.000
_cell.length_b   1.000
_cell.length_c   1.000
_cell.angle_alpha   90.00
_cell.angle_beta   90.00
_cell.angle_gamma   90.00
#
_symmetry.space_group_name_H-M   'P 1'
#
loop_
_entity.id
_entity.type
_entity.pdbx_description
1 polymer ?
#
loop_
_entity_poly.entity_id
_entity_poly.type
_entity_poly.pdbx_seq_one_letter_code
_entity_poly.pdbx_strand_id
1 'polypeptide(L)'
;MRHIQIFGTPYKHMVFWKNNAWDKRIPHPNEINVQVMLALAHGAKGIFYYNLFSYSNNNETHDGLLDFNYNPTTRYTKIKDEITPRLKGALGDKLLKLNYTGEYLQTKKLNGTLINHDNIDFIDVEDADDATTYNYHVGVFENLNGADDKYFMIINLLCGETESKTVRCSLFAPNYANVVVINIGKNYEETFIMNEGIGFTNTIPPGEGYLYQVVPVIRYGGELLTDETISTANNTLKGTLRIPTSIELTINKPYVIKEDIFIETEGKLTVGVGGELILDGGKVRGERWEDIFYINQNQTHPKLLWSVNREYSNPIRYNIWRKKNTQSYEKIVVINDKNITEYTDTDTEIILGEEQANQITA
;
A
#
# COMPACT_ATOMS: atom_id res chain seq x y z
N MET A 1 -39.38 -5.77 -26.20
CA MET A 1 -38.89 -4.89 -25.13
C MET A 1 -37.61 -4.22 -25.62
N ARG A 2 -37.67 -2.96 -26.07
CA ARG A 2 -36.50 -2.14 -26.42
C ARG A 2 -36.23 -1.19 -25.25
N HIS A 3 -34.99 -1.15 -24.77
CA HIS A 3 -34.22 0.01 -24.30
C HIS A 3 -33.19 -0.45 -23.26
N ILE A 4 -31.90 -0.35 -23.61
CA ILE A 4 -30.84 -0.16 -22.62
C ILE A 4 -30.87 1.33 -22.31
N GLN A 5 -31.28 1.67 -21.09
CA GLN A 5 -31.19 3.02 -20.56
C GLN A 5 -30.29 2.96 -19.33
N ILE A 6 -29.20 3.72 -19.41
CA ILE A 6 -28.21 3.90 -18.36
C ILE A 6 -28.86 4.78 -17.28
N PHE A 7 -29.10 4.23 -16.09
CA PHE A 7 -29.43 5.00 -14.89
C PHE A 7 -28.65 4.46 -13.68
N GLY A 8 -28.08 5.39 -12.92
CA GLY A 8 -27.28 5.13 -11.73
C GLY A 8 -28.02 4.32 -10.66
N THR A 9 -27.51 3.11 -10.41
CA THR A 9 -27.72 2.27 -9.23
C THR A 9 -26.49 1.35 -9.08
N PRO A 10 -26.15 0.84 -7.89
CA PRO A 10 -24.85 0.22 -7.60
C PRO A 10 -24.63 -1.18 -8.19
N TYR A 11 -25.47 -1.64 -9.11
CA TYR A 11 -25.41 -3.00 -9.66
C TYR A 11 -25.32 -2.98 -11.19
N LYS A 12 -24.26 -3.58 -11.73
CA LYS A 12 -24.04 -3.74 -13.18
C LYS A 12 -24.25 -5.21 -13.56
N HIS A 13 -25.12 -5.46 -14.54
CA HIS A 13 -25.39 -6.78 -15.10
C HIS A 13 -24.55 -7.01 -16.36
N MET A 14 -23.87 -8.15 -16.46
CA MET A 14 -23.18 -8.59 -17.69
C MET A 14 -23.98 -9.66 -18.41
N VAL A 15 -24.11 -9.55 -19.74
CA VAL A 15 -24.98 -10.40 -20.56
C VAL A 15 -24.19 -11.09 -21.68
N PHE A 16 -24.30 -12.42 -21.78
CA PHE A 16 -23.67 -13.25 -22.82
C PHE A 16 -24.66 -13.61 -23.94
N TRP A 17 -24.20 -13.67 -25.20
CA TRP A 17 -25.08 -13.91 -26.37
C TRP A 17 -24.39 -14.74 -27.47
N LYS A 18 -25.15 -15.57 -28.21
CA LYS A 18 -24.83 -15.94 -29.61
C LYS A 18 -26.04 -16.27 -30.50
N ASN A 19 -26.01 -15.69 -31.72
CA ASN A 19 -26.75 -16.01 -32.96
C ASN A 19 -28.28 -15.75 -33.03
N ASN A 20 -28.62 -14.58 -33.60
CA ASN A 20 -29.36 -14.43 -34.87
C ASN A 20 -29.45 -12.95 -35.35
N ALA A 21 -28.36 -12.21 -35.24
CA ALA A 21 -28.16 -10.91 -35.87
C ALA A 21 -26.66 -10.76 -36.12
N TRP A 22 -26.26 -10.14 -37.23
CA TRP A 22 -24.93 -10.27 -37.84
C TRP A 22 -23.76 -9.70 -37.00
N ASP A 23 -24.01 -9.25 -35.76
CA ASP A 23 -23.06 -8.56 -34.87
C ASP A 23 -22.93 -9.17 -33.46
N LYS A 24 -23.45 -10.37 -33.19
CA LYS A 24 -23.39 -11.01 -31.85
C LYS A 24 -22.35 -12.14 -31.82
N ARG A 25 -21.28 -12.01 -31.01
CA ARG A 25 -20.28 -13.07 -30.79
C ARG A 25 -20.16 -13.46 -29.31
N ILE A 26 -19.74 -14.70 -29.09
CA ILE A 26 -19.33 -15.19 -27.77
C ILE A 26 -18.09 -14.39 -27.32
N PRO A 27 -18.09 -13.83 -26.11
CA PRO A 27 -16.92 -13.14 -25.59
C PRO A 27 -15.80 -14.11 -25.26
N HIS A 28 -14.58 -13.69 -25.59
CA HIS A 28 -13.35 -14.35 -25.20
C HIS A 28 -13.16 -14.28 -23.67
N PRO A 29 -12.51 -15.26 -23.02
CA PRO A 29 -12.25 -15.21 -21.58
C PRO A 29 -11.62 -13.89 -21.08
N ASN A 30 -10.70 -13.30 -21.83
CA ASN A 30 -10.09 -12.02 -21.45
C ASN A 30 -11.08 -10.84 -21.49
N GLU A 31 -12.09 -10.89 -22.35
CA GLU A 31 -13.13 -9.85 -22.40
C GLU A 31 -14.07 -9.94 -21.20
N ILE A 32 -14.23 -11.12 -20.63
CA ILE A 32 -14.95 -11.31 -19.37
C ILE A 32 -14.17 -10.73 -18.22
N ASN A 33 -12.87 -10.93 -18.22
CA ASN A 33 -11.99 -10.28 -17.25
C ASN A 33 -12.07 -8.74 -17.38
N VAL A 34 -11.97 -8.19 -18.60
CA VAL A 34 -12.12 -6.74 -18.83
C VAL A 34 -13.42 -6.22 -18.25
N GLN A 35 -14.55 -6.85 -18.56
CA GLN A 35 -15.84 -6.34 -18.13
C GLN A 35 -15.96 -6.35 -16.60
N VAL A 36 -15.41 -7.37 -15.92
CA VAL A 36 -15.31 -7.38 -14.46
C VAL A 36 -14.43 -6.25 -13.97
N MET A 37 -13.19 -6.18 -14.43
CA MET A 37 -12.21 -5.23 -13.92
C MET A 37 -12.69 -3.80 -14.15
N LEU A 38 -13.28 -3.51 -15.31
CA LEU A 38 -13.87 -2.22 -15.63
C LEU A 38 -15.07 -1.88 -14.74
N ALA A 39 -15.94 -2.85 -14.45
CA ALA A 39 -17.02 -2.63 -13.50
C ALA A 39 -16.48 -2.30 -12.10
N LEU A 40 -15.43 -3.01 -11.65
CA LEU A 40 -14.77 -2.77 -10.37
C LEU A 40 -14.06 -1.42 -10.31
N ALA A 41 -13.36 -1.00 -11.38
CA ALA A 41 -12.74 0.33 -11.50
C ALA A 41 -13.76 1.46 -11.37
N HIS A 42 -15.01 1.22 -11.78
CA HIS A 42 -16.13 2.13 -11.55
C HIS A 42 -16.91 1.86 -10.25
N GLY A 43 -16.29 1.24 -9.25
CA GLY A 43 -16.84 1.10 -7.91
C GLY A 43 -17.88 0.00 -7.71
N ALA A 44 -18.11 -0.88 -8.69
CA ALA A 44 -19.04 -2.00 -8.51
C ALA A 44 -18.60 -2.87 -7.32
N LYS A 45 -19.57 -3.25 -6.47
CA LYS A 45 -19.33 -4.13 -5.31
C LYS A 45 -19.83 -5.56 -5.53
N GLY A 46 -20.51 -5.78 -6.65
CA GLY A 46 -21.07 -7.07 -7.02
C GLY A 46 -21.12 -7.20 -8.53
N ILE A 47 -20.89 -8.41 -9.00
CA ILE A 47 -20.88 -8.76 -10.41
C ILE A 47 -21.84 -9.93 -10.60
N PHE A 48 -22.81 -9.74 -11.50
CA PHE A 48 -23.77 -10.77 -11.86
C PHE A 48 -23.69 -11.07 -13.34
N TYR A 49 -23.59 -12.36 -13.64
CA TYR A 49 -23.55 -12.89 -15.00
C TYR A 49 -24.93 -13.42 -15.38
N TYR A 50 -25.41 -12.96 -16.53
CA TYR A 50 -26.57 -13.55 -17.19
C TYR A 50 -26.09 -14.28 -18.45
N ASN A 51 -26.17 -15.62 -18.54
CA ASN A 51 -26.92 -16.61 -17.75
C ASN A 51 -26.03 -17.78 -17.27
N LEU A 52 -26.48 -18.53 -16.26
CA LEU A 52 -25.73 -19.70 -15.77
C LEU A 52 -25.76 -20.86 -16.77
N PHE A 53 -26.93 -21.18 -17.34
CA PHE A 53 -27.11 -22.31 -18.27
C PHE A 53 -27.44 -21.83 -19.67
N SER A 54 -26.78 -22.37 -20.69
CA SER A 54 -27.18 -22.13 -22.08
C SER A 54 -28.62 -22.59 -22.31
N TYR A 55 -29.38 -21.82 -23.06
CA TYR A 55 -30.73 -22.20 -23.49
C TYR A 55 -31.03 -21.64 -24.88
N SER A 56 -31.95 -22.28 -25.58
CA SER A 56 -32.50 -21.79 -26.84
C SER A 56 -33.99 -21.56 -26.67
N ASN A 57 -34.47 -20.45 -27.22
CA ASN A 57 -35.89 -20.23 -27.45
C ASN A 57 -36.15 -20.24 -28.96
N ASN A 58 -37.40 -20.03 -29.38
CA ASN A 58 -37.80 -20.13 -30.79
C ASN A 58 -37.08 -19.11 -31.72
N ASN A 59 -36.45 -18.08 -31.17
CA ASN A 59 -35.87 -16.98 -31.94
C ASN A 59 -34.36 -16.81 -31.73
N GLU A 60 -33.82 -17.22 -30.58
CA GLU A 60 -32.43 -16.95 -30.17
C GLU A 60 -31.84 -18.06 -29.30
N THR A 61 -30.53 -18.24 -29.42
CA THR A 61 -29.72 -19.02 -28.49
C THR A 61 -28.97 -18.10 -27.53
N HIS A 62 -28.98 -18.45 -26.26
CA HIS A 62 -28.28 -17.74 -25.19
C HIS A 62 -27.20 -18.66 -24.63
N ASP A 63 -25.95 -18.23 -24.72
CA ASP A 63 -24.83 -18.98 -24.18
C ASP A 63 -24.63 -18.65 -22.70
N GLY A 64 -24.78 -19.66 -21.85
CA GLY A 64 -24.51 -19.53 -20.44
C GLY A 64 -23.03 -19.73 -20.10
N LEU A 65 -22.76 -19.73 -18.80
CA LEU A 65 -21.49 -20.18 -18.24
C LEU A 65 -21.34 -21.70 -18.34
N LEU A 66 -22.44 -22.44 -18.29
CA LEU A 66 -22.54 -23.87 -18.58
C LEU A 66 -23.21 -24.07 -19.94
N ASP A 67 -22.74 -25.04 -20.71
CA ASP A 67 -23.33 -25.38 -22.01
C ASP A 67 -24.69 -26.10 -21.87
N PHE A 68 -25.28 -26.51 -23.00
CA PHE A 68 -26.57 -27.23 -23.04
C PHE A 68 -26.55 -28.60 -22.35
N ASN A 69 -25.36 -29.16 -22.10
CA ASN A 69 -25.15 -30.42 -21.41
C ASN A 69 -24.66 -30.20 -19.97
N TYR A 70 -24.76 -28.97 -19.45
CA TYR A 70 -24.31 -28.57 -18.12
C TYR A 70 -22.79 -28.64 -17.92
N ASN A 71 -21.99 -28.73 -18.98
CA ASN A 71 -20.54 -28.72 -18.87
C ASN A 71 -20.01 -27.29 -18.70
N PRO A 72 -18.98 -27.08 -17.87
CA PRO A 72 -18.25 -25.81 -17.78
C PRO A 72 -17.75 -25.30 -19.12
N THR A 73 -18.08 -24.06 -19.47
CA THR A 73 -17.46 -23.37 -20.61
C THR A 73 -16.12 -22.74 -20.21
N THR A 74 -15.32 -22.33 -21.18
CA THR A 74 -14.07 -21.58 -20.92
C THR A 74 -14.29 -20.31 -20.11
N ARG A 75 -15.46 -19.66 -20.26
CA ARG A 75 -15.87 -18.49 -19.48
C ARG A 75 -16.14 -18.85 -18.02
N TYR A 76 -16.80 -19.97 -17.77
CA TYR A 76 -16.99 -20.47 -16.41
C TYR A 76 -15.65 -20.75 -15.74
N THR A 77 -14.73 -21.43 -16.43
CA THR A 77 -13.39 -21.73 -15.89
C THR A 77 -12.64 -20.44 -15.56
N LYS A 78 -12.62 -19.45 -16.47
CA LYS A 78 -12.03 -18.12 -16.21
C LYS A 78 -12.63 -17.45 -14.98
N ILE A 79 -13.95 -17.45 -14.85
CA ILE A 79 -14.65 -16.83 -13.71
C ILE A 79 -14.32 -17.58 -12.41
N LYS A 80 -14.44 -18.90 -12.41
CA LYS A 80 -14.32 -19.73 -11.22
C LYS A 80 -12.88 -19.81 -10.72
N ASP A 81 -11.93 -20.01 -11.62
CA ASP A 81 -10.57 -20.38 -11.27
C ASP A 81 -9.61 -19.17 -11.27
N GLU A 82 -9.94 -18.07 -11.95
CA GLU A 82 -9.08 -16.87 -11.98
C GLU A 82 -9.72 -15.63 -11.33
N ILE A 83 -10.96 -15.29 -11.69
CA ILE A 83 -11.61 -14.06 -11.21
C ILE A 83 -12.08 -14.24 -9.76
N THR A 84 -12.81 -15.31 -9.48
CA THR A 84 -13.43 -15.54 -8.15
C THR A 84 -12.40 -15.60 -7.01
N PRO A 85 -11.24 -16.30 -7.14
CA PRO A 85 -10.26 -16.33 -6.07
C PRO A 85 -9.69 -14.95 -5.75
N ARG A 86 -9.48 -14.10 -6.77
CA ARG A 86 -9.01 -12.73 -6.57
C ARG A 86 -10.03 -11.86 -5.86
N LEU A 87 -11.31 -11.98 -6.23
CA LEU A 87 -12.41 -11.26 -5.57
C LEU A 87 -12.70 -11.77 -4.15
N LYS A 88 -12.33 -13.01 -3.83
CA LYS A 88 -12.37 -13.55 -2.46
C LYS A 88 -11.11 -13.25 -1.65
N GLY A 89 -10.06 -12.76 -2.29
CA GLY A 89 -8.78 -12.44 -1.66
C GLY A 89 -8.63 -10.94 -1.41
N ALA A 90 -7.37 -10.52 -1.28
CA ALA A 90 -7.00 -9.15 -0.90
C ALA A 90 -7.60 -8.07 -1.79
N LEU A 91 -7.75 -8.33 -3.10
CA LEU A 91 -8.36 -7.37 -4.04
C LEU A 91 -9.81 -7.07 -3.66
N GLY A 92 -10.66 -8.10 -3.50
CA GLY A 92 -12.06 -7.90 -3.13
C GLY A 92 -12.21 -7.35 -1.73
N ASP A 93 -11.44 -7.86 -0.77
CA ASP A 93 -11.47 -7.40 0.63
C ASP A 93 -11.12 -5.91 0.77
N LYS A 94 -10.16 -5.43 -0.03
CA LYS A 94 -9.82 -4.01 -0.07
C LYS A 94 -10.88 -3.21 -0.80
N LEU A 95 -11.32 -3.63 -2.00
CA LEU A 95 -12.32 -2.91 -2.79
C LEU A 95 -13.62 -2.68 -2.01
N LEU A 96 -14.07 -3.62 -1.17
CA LEU A 96 -15.26 -3.45 -0.34
C LEU A 96 -15.18 -2.29 0.67
N LYS A 97 -13.96 -1.88 1.05
CA LYS A 97 -13.71 -0.82 2.04
C LYS A 97 -13.43 0.55 1.40
N LEU A 98 -13.28 0.59 0.08
CA LEU A 98 -12.97 1.80 -0.66
C LEU A 98 -14.22 2.41 -1.29
N ASN A 99 -14.27 3.73 -1.40
CA ASN A 99 -15.28 4.44 -2.16
C ASN A 99 -14.73 4.84 -3.52
N TYR A 100 -15.53 4.64 -4.56
CA TYR A 100 -15.20 5.16 -5.88
C TYR A 100 -15.47 6.66 -5.89
N THR A 101 -14.50 7.45 -6.35
CA THR A 101 -14.58 8.92 -6.35
C THR A 101 -15.52 9.45 -7.43
N GLY A 102 -15.82 8.65 -8.46
CA GLY A 102 -16.46 9.11 -9.69
C GLY A 102 -15.46 9.52 -10.77
N GLU A 103 -14.19 9.69 -10.41
CA GLU A 103 -13.13 10.07 -11.34
C GLU A 103 -12.57 8.84 -12.06
N TYR A 104 -12.24 9.02 -13.33
CA TYR A 104 -11.57 8.03 -14.13
C TYR A 104 -10.72 8.70 -15.20
N LEU A 105 -9.71 7.98 -15.68
CA LEU A 105 -8.86 8.39 -16.79
C LEU A 105 -8.93 7.32 -17.88
N GLN A 106 -8.93 7.74 -19.14
CA GLN A 106 -8.77 6.84 -20.27
C GLN A 106 -7.64 7.31 -21.19
N THR A 107 -6.63 6.46 -21.34
CA THR A 107 -5.52 6.68 -22.27
C THR A 107 -5.58 5.62 -23.37
N LYS A 108 -5.81 6.06 -24.61
CA LYS A 108 -6.09 5.17 -25.74
C LYS A 108 -5.40 5.64 -27.00
N LYS A 109 -4.64 4.73 -27.61
CA LYS A 109 -4.05 4.85 -28.94
C LYS A 109 -4.37 3.59 -29.73
N LEU A 110 -5.02 3.73 -30.88
CA LEU A 110 -5.29 2.60 -31.77
C LEU A 110 -4.65 2.87 -33.12
N ASN A 111 -3.82 1.95 -33.60
CA ASN A 111 -3.16 2.03 -34.91
C ASN A 111 -2.37 3.34 -35.09
N GLY A 112 -1.60 3.73 -34.08
CA GLY A 112 -0.72 4.90 -34.12
C GLY A 112 -1.39 6.23 -33.81
N THR A 113 -2.73 6.30 -33.78
CA THR A 113 -3.47 7.54 -33.53
C THR A 113 -3.87 7.64 -32.06
N LEU A 114 -3.43 8.70 -31.37
CA LEU A 114 -3.89 9.00 -30.01
C LEU A 114 -5.35 9.49 -30.08
N ILE A 115 -6.24 8.80 -29.36
CA ILE A 115 -7.69 9.03 -29.40
C ILE A 115 -8.16 9.69 -28.10
N ASN A 116 -7.58 9.29 -26.97
CA ASN A 116 -7.88 9.89 -25.67
C ASN A 116 -6.65 9.85 -24.78
N HIS A 117 -6.47 10.90 -23.98
CA HIS A 117 -5.50 10.98 -22.90
C HIS A 117 -6.07 11.96 -21.86
N ASP A 118 -6.82 11.40 -20.93
CA ASP A 118 -7.31 12.12 -19.76
C ASP A 118 -6.23 12.08 -18.67
N ASN A 119 -6.09 13.16 -17.92
CA ASN A 119 -5.29 13.18 -16.70
C ASN A 119 -6.17 13.49 -15.48
N ILE A 120 -5.77 12.99 -14.33
CA ILE A 120 -6.34 13.38 -13.04
C ILE A 120 -5.18 13.94 -12.22
N ASP A 121 -5.43 14.97 -11.41
CA ASP A 121 -4.41 15.64 -10.59
C ASP A 121 -3.52 14.67 -9.80
N PHE A 122 -4.03 13.49 -9.43
CA PHE A 122 -3.29 12.47 -8.70
C PHE A 122 -2.47 11.52 -9.58
N ILE A 123 -2.95 11.18 -10.78
CA ILE A 123 -2.37 10.12 -11.60
C ILE A 123 -2.48 10.41 -13.10
N ASP A 124 -1.38 10.13 -13.79
CA ASP A 124 -1.31 10.05 -15.24
C ASP A 124 -0.76 8.69 -15.67
N VAL A 125 -1.17 8.22 -16.85
CA VAL A 125 -0.73 6.94 -17.40
C VAL A 125 -0.46 7.02 -18.90
N GLU A 126 0.64 6.41 -19.30
CA GLU A 126 1.06 6.27 -20.68
C GLU A 126 1.63 4.87 -20.94
N ASP A 127 1.75 4.50 -22.21
CA ASP A 127 2.42 3.25 -22.57
C ASP A 127 3.94 3.43 -22.46
N ALA A 128 4.59 2.59 -21.67
CA ALA A 128 6.02 2.71 -21.42
C ALA A 128 6.89 2.37 -22.64
N ASP A 129 6.33 1.61 -23.58
CA ASP A 129 7.01 1.09 -24.77
C ASP A 129 6.67 1.91 -26.04
N ASP A 130 5.98 3.05 -25.89
CA ASP A 130 5.49 3.89 -26.98
C ASP A 130 4.69 3.12 -28.05
N ALA A 131 3.98 2.07 -27.63
CA ALA A 131 3.31 1.16 -28.54
C ALA A 131 2.34 1.90 -29.47
N THR A 132 2.19 1.36 -30.68
CA THR A 132 1.22 1.89 -31.65
C THR A 132 -0.23 1.58 -31.25
N THR A 133 -0.44 0.65 -30.33
CA THR A 133 -1.76 0.27 -29.82
C THR A 133 -1.73 0.03 -28.31
N TYR A 134 -2.55 0.76 -27.57
CA TYR A 134 -2.83 0.60 -26.14
C TYR A 134 -4.22 1.15 -25.81
N ASN A 135 -4.84 0.63 -24.74
CA ASN A 135 -6.13 1.10 -24.26
C ASN A 135 -6.21 0.86 -22.76
N TYR A 136 -5.87 1.88 -21.98
CA TYR A 136 -5.90 1.84 -20.54
C TYR A 136 -7.14 2.54 -19.99
N HIS A 137 -7.64 2.01 -18.89
CA HIS A 137 -8.66 2.66 -18.09
C HIS A 137 -8.25 2.64 -16.63
N VAL A 138 -8.42 3.77 -15.95
CA VAL A 138 -8.07 3.91 -14.53
C VAL A 138 -9.27 4.46 -13.78
N GLY A 139 -9.68 3.79 -12.70
CA GLY A 139 -10.65 4.32 -11.74
C GLY A 139 -9.96 4.72 -10.44
N VAL A 140 -10.38 5.84 -9.84
CA VAL A 140 -9.78 6.37 -8.60
C VAL A 140 -10.68 6.13 -7.40
N PHE A 141 -10.07 5.78 -6.27
CA PHE A 141 -10.78 5.44 -5.04
C PHE A 141 -10.20 6.17 -3.84
N GLU A 142 -11.05 6.35 -2.84
CA GLU A 142 -10.69 6.93 -1.55
C GLU A 142 -11.00 5.97 -0.39
N ASN A 143 -10.23 6.11 0.68
CA ASN A 143 -10.53 5.53 1.98
C ASN A 143 -11.04 6.66 2.88
N LEU A 144 -12.33 6.62 3.26
CA LEU A 144 -12.93 7.67 4.12
C LEU A 144 -12.21 7.85 5.46
N ASN A 145 -11.53 6.82 5.93
CA ASN A 145 -10.80 6.83 7.21
C ASN A 145 -9.29 7.08 7.04
N GLY A 146 -8.83 7.44 5.83
CA GLY A 146 -7.42 7.65 5.52
C GLY A 146 -7.23 8.59 4.35
N ALA A 147 -7.30 9.91 4.60
CA ALA A 147 -7.19 10.95 3.57
C ALA A 147 -5.88 10.90 2.76
N ASP A 148 -4.82 10.41 3.39
CA ASP A 148 -3.48 10.25 2.80
C ASP A 148 -3.32 8.94 2.03
N ASP A 149 -4.27 8.01 2.14
CA ASP A 149 -4.26 6.78 1.37
C ASP A 149 -4.90 7.03 0.01
N LYS A 150 -4.09 6.98 -1.05
CA LYS A 150 -4.60 7.07 -2.42
C LYS A 150 -4.68 5.68 -3.05
N TYR A 151 -5.73 5.47 -3.83
CA TYR A 151 -5.96 4.20 -4.50
C TYR A 151 -6.40 4.42 -5.93
N PHE A 152 -5.90 3.60 -6.83
CA PHE A 152 -6.35 3.58 -8.22
C PHE A 152 -6.32 2.16 -8.75
N MET A 153 -7.29 1.84 -9.61
CA MET A 153 -7.33 0.56 -10.30
C MET A 153 -7.12 0.80 -11.78
N ILE A 154 -6.03 0.28 -12.32
CA ILE A 154 -5.70 0.36 -13.74
C ILE A 154 -6.01 -0.95 -14.45
N ILE A 155 -6.49 -0.85 -15.68
CA ILE A 155 -6.92 -1.97 -16.51
C ILE A 155 -6.33 -1.83 -17.91
N ASN A 156 -5.85 -2.94 -18.46
CA ASN A 156 -5.59 -3.07 -19.88
C ASN A 156 -6.86 -3.57 -20.58
N LEU A 157 -7.50 -2.72 -21.38
CA LEU A 157 -8.74 -3.04 -22.10
C LEU A 157 -8.50 -3.84 -23.40
N LEU A 158 -7.25 -4.06 -23.80
CA LEU A 158 -6.91 -4.96 -24.89
C LEU A 158 -7.06 -6.42 -24.44
N CYS A 159 -7.51 -7.32 -25.32
CA CYS A 159 -8.02 -8.64 -24.94
C CYS A 159 -7.35 -9.81 -25.68
N GLY A 160 -6.61 -9.53 -26.73
CA GLY A 160 -5.86 -10.51 -27.51
C GLY A 160 -4.71 -11.11 -26.70
N GLU A 161 -4.38 -12.37 -26.94
CA GLU A 161 -3.48 -13.15 -26.09
C GLU A 161 -2.05 -12.59 -25.99
N THR A 162 -1.61 -11.82 -26.99
CA THR A 162 -0.29 -11.17 -27.03
C THR A 162 -0.34 -9.69 -26.64
N GLU A 163 -1.49 -9.18 -26.22
CA GLU A 163 -1.71 -7.76 -25.92
C GLU A 163 -1.38 -7.38 -24.47
N SER A 164 -0.38 -8.04 -23.86
CA SER A 164 0.22 -7.55 -22.61
C SER A 164 0.84 -6.19 -22.87
N LYS A 165 0.66 -5.26 -21.93
CA LYS A 165 1.14 -3.89 -22.09
C LYS A 165 1.86 -3.38 -20.86
N THR A 166 3.01 -2.75 -21.07
CA THR A 166 3.77 -2.10 -20.01
C THR A 166 3.26 -0.67 -19.90
N VAL A 167 2.58 -0.37 -18.79
CA VAL A 167 2.16 0.99 -18.49
C VAL A 167 3.26 1.70 -17.70
N ARG A 168 3.43 3.00 -17.94
CA ARG A 168 4.10 3.93 -17.03
C ARG A 168 3.04 4.73 -16.30
N CYS A 169 3.08 4.68 -14.97
CA CYS A 169 2.20 5.45 -14.09
C CYS A 169 3.01 6.59 -13.47
N SER A 170 2.53 7.81 -13.62
CA SER A 170 3.07 9.01 -12.97
C SER A 170 2.09 9.45 -11.88
N LEU A 171 2.56 9.55 -10.64
CA LEU A 171 1.75 9.87 -9.46
C LEU A 171 2.19 11.21 -8.86
N PHE A 172 1.23 12.04 -8.45
CA PHE A 172 1.47 13.42 -8.02
C PHE A 172 0.93 13.72 -6.60
N ALA A 173 0.83 12.71 -5.75
CA ALA A 173 0.51 12.80 -4.32
C ALA A 173 1.06 11.55 -3.59
N PRO A 174 1.19 11.46 -2.25
CA PRO A 174 0.85 12.39 -1.15
C PRO A 174 2.00 13.29 -0.62
N ASN A 175 1.70 14.22 0.30
CA ASN A 175 2.64 15.17 0.96
C ASN A 175 3.59 14.49 1.97
N TYR A 176 4.28 13.45 1.54
CA TYR A 176 5.24 12.71 2.34
C TYR A 176 6.52 12.50 1.54
N ALA A 177 7.66 12.56 2.20
CA ALA A 177 8.94 12.45 1.52
C ALA A 177 9.18 11.04 1.00
N ASN A 178 8.72 10.03 1.75
CA ASN A 178 8.80 8.63 1.37
C ASN A 178 7.41 8.01 1.22
N VAL A 179 7.14 7.45 0.06
CA VAL A 179 5.86 6.83 -0.27
C VAL A 179 6.08 5.42 -0.78
N VAL A 180 5.22 4.50 -0.39
CA VAL A 180 5.22 3.13 -0.89
C VAL A 180 4.03 2.91 -1.81
N VAL A 181 4.28 2.28 -2.96
CA VAL A 181 3.28 1.83 -3.92
C VAL A 181 3.12 0.33 -3.78
N ILE A 182 1.90 -0.12 -3.48
CA ILE A 182 1.58 -1.53 -3.21
C ILE A 182 0.53 -1.99 -4.22
N ASN A 183 0.77 -3.11 -4.91
CA ASN A 183 -0.24 -3.79 -5.71
C ASN A 183 -1.05 -4.75 -4.85
N ILE A 184 -2.32 -4.41 -4.61
CA ILE A 184 -3.20 -5.17 -3.73
C ILE A 184 -3.56 -6.52 -4.38
N GLY A 185 -3.12 -7.60 -3.74
CA GLY A 185 -3.35 -8.97 -4.21
C GLY A 185 -2.23 -9.54 -5.08
N LYS A 186 -1.09 -8.84 -5.18
CA LYS A 186 0.16 -9.30 -5.79
C LYS A 186 1.35 -8.96 -4.89
N ASN A 187 2.55 -9.36 -5.30
CA ASN A 187 3.79 -9.16 -4.54
C ASN A 187 4.59 -7.94 -5.01
N TYR A 188 3.93 -6.91 -5.56
CA TYR A 188 4.62 -5.68 -5.93
C TYR A 188 4.46 -4.66 -4.80
N GLU A 189 5.61 -4.23 -4.28
CA GLU A 189 5.75 -3.22 -3.24
C GLU A 189 7.08 -2.51 -3.49
N GLU A 190 7.04 -1.20 -3.69
CA GLU A 190 8.23 -0.40 -3.97
C GLU A 190 8.11 0.97 -3.30
N THR A 191 9.22 1.45 -2.74
CA THR A 191 9.28 2.75 -2.08
C THR A 191 9.92 3.78 -3.00
N PHE A 192 9.44 5.02 -2.94
CA PHE A 192 9.88 6.12 -3.77
C PHE A 192 10.08 7.37 -2.91
N ILE A 193 11.04 8.20 -3.34
CA ILE A 193 11.17 9.58 -2.85
C ILE A 193 10.18 10.44 -3.64
N MET A 194 9.26 11.12 -2.95
CA MET A 194 8.34 12.06 -3.58
C MET A 194 9.05 13.40 -3.79
N ASN A 195 9.32 13.75 -5.05
CA ASN A 195 9.87 15.05 -5.44
C ASN A 195 9.08 15.58 -6.64
N GLU A 196 7.95 16.25 -6.37
CA GLU A 196 6.91 16.70 -7.33
C GLU A 196 6.07 15.56 -7.95
N GLY A 197 6.63 14.37 -8.15
CA GLY A 197 5.90 13.17 -8.54
C GLY A 197 6.78 11.93 -8.52
N ILE A 198 6.18 10.75 -8.69
CA ILE A 198 6.90 9.47 -8.83
C ILE A 198 6.43 8.73 -10.07
N GLY A 199 7.35 8.02 -10.72
CA GLY A 199 7.06 7.21 -11.90
C GLY A 199 7.40 5.75 -11.66
N PHE A 200 6.49 4.84 -11.96
CA PHE A 200 6.78 3.40 -11.96
C PHE A 200 6.15 2.71 -13.16
N THR A 201 6.68 1.55 -13.54
CA THR A 201 6.16 0.76 -14.66
C THR A 201 5.64 -0.58 -14.20
N ASN A 202 4.60 -1.08 -14.87
CA ASN A 202 4.14 -2.45 -14.65
C ASN A 202 3.52 -3.03 -15.92
N THR A 203 3.74 -4.32 -16.16
CA THR A 203 3.12 -5.03 -17.28
C THR A 203 1.77 -5.60 -16.85
N ILE A 204 0.70 -5.14 -17.52
CA ILE A 204 -0.67 -5.58 -17.29
C ILE A 204 -1.07 -6.53 -18.42
N PRO A 205 -1.38 -7.81 -18.11
CA PRO A 205 -1.84 -8.78 -19.11
C PRO A 205 -3.11 -8.33 -19.85
N PRO A 206 -3.44 -8.99 -20.98
CA PRO A 206 -4.66 -8.69 -21.72
C PRO A 206 -5.90 -8.88 -20.85
N GLY A 207 -6.73 -7.86 -20.82
CA GLY A 207 -7.98 -7.82 -20.11
C GLY A 207 -7.89 -7.81 -18.60
N GLU A 208 -6.69 -7.58 -18.07
CA GLU A 208 -6.38 -7.65 -16.66
C GLU A 208 -6.39 -6.26 -16.02
N GLY A 209 -6.62 -6.21 -14.70
CA GLY A 209 -6.55 -4.98 -13.94
C GLY A 209 -5.95 -5.18 -12.55
N TYR A 210 -5.22 -4.17 -12.08
CA TYR A 210 -4.54 -4.16 -10.80
C TYR A 210 -4.95 -2.95 -9.98
N LEU A 211 -5.20 -3.17 -8.69
CA LEU A 211 -5.49 -2.12 -7.71
C LEU A 211 -4.19 -1.75 -7.00
N TYR A 212 -3.82 -0.49 -7.07
CA TYR A 212 -2.68 0.05 -6.36
C TYR A 212 -3.11 0.89 -5.17
N GLN A 213 -2.29 0.85 -4.13
CA GLN A 213 -2.34 1.71 -2.97
C GLN A 213 -1.06 2.55 -2.95
N VAL A 214 -1.20 3.86 -2.78
CA VAL A 214 -0.09 4.81 -2.61
C VAL A 214 -0.23 5.42 -1.24
N VAL A 215 0.75 5.19 -0.38
CA VAL A 215 0.68 5.56 1.04
C VAL A 215 2.04 5.97 1.61
N PRO A 216 2.06 6.76 2.69
CA PRO A 216 3.31 7.13 3.34
C PRO A 216 3.97 5.94 4.06
N VAL A 217 5.28 5.84 3.90
CA VAL A 217 6.12 4.79 4.52
C VAL A 217 6.04 4.85 6.04
N ILE A 218 6.04 6.05 6.61
CA ILE A 218 5.89 6.29 8.06
C ILE A 218 4.53 5.85 8.65
N ARG A 219 3.59 5.33 7.85
CA ARG A 219 2.35 4.72 8.38
C ARG A 219 2.18 3.28 7.97
N TYR A 220 2.66 2.89 6.80
CA TYR A 220 2.41 1.58 6.23
C TYR A 220 3.64 0.68 6.16
N GLY A 221 4.80 1.17 6.61
CA GLY A 221 6.05 0.45 6.49
C GLY A 221 6.68 0.59 5.10
N GLY A 222 7.75 -0.15 4.88
CA GLY A 222 8.66 0.01 3.75
C GLY A 222 10.00 0.55 4.21
N GLU A 223 10.75 1.16 3.30
CA GLU A 223 12.11 1.64 3.54
C GLU A 223 12.20 3.15 3.36
N LEU A 224 12.77 3.88 4.33
CA LEU A 224 13.05 5.30 4.10
C LEU A 224 14.18 5.46 3.08
N LEU A 225 13.95 6.23 2.03
CA LEU A 225 14.94 6.56 1.00
C LEU A 225 15.53 7.97 1.19
N THR A 226 14.86 8.80 1.97
CA THR A 226 15.31 10.11 2.40
C THR A 226 14.85 10.39 3.83
N ASP A 227 15.47 11.36 4.49
CA ASP A 227 15.11 11.77 5.84
C ASP A 227 13.62 12.13 5.91
N GLU A 228 12.97 11.75 7.00
CA GLU A 228 11.55 12.05 7.18
C GLU A 228 11.25 12.54 8.58
N THR A 229 10.30 13.46 8.68
CA THR A 229 9.87 14.04 9.95
C THR A 229 8.40 13.79 10.20
N ILE A 230 8.09 13.15 11.33
CA ILE A 230 6.73 13.04 11.86
C ILE A 230 6.35 14.38 12.51
N SER A 231 5.71 15.24 11.72
CA SER A 231 5.32 16.60 12.13
C SER A 231 3.85 16.73 12.54
N THR A 232 3.03 15.73 12.24
CA THR A 232 1.59 15.70 12.56
C THR A 232 1.28 14.73 13.70
N ALA A 233 0.29 15.07 14.51
CA ALA A 233 -0.11 14.24 15.65
C ALA A 233 -0.81 12.95 15.21
N ASN A 234 -0.69 11.91 16.06
CA ASN A 234 -1.43 10.65 15.95
C ASN A 234 -1.11 9.81 14.70
N ASN A 235 0.09 9.94 14.15
CA ASN A 235 0.54 8.98 13.15
C ASN A 235 0.66 7.59 13.79
N THR A 236 0.25 6.56 13.06
CA THR A 236 0.33 5.17 13.52
C THR A 236 1.06 4.36 12.46
N LEU A 237 2.14 3.70 12.86
CA LEU A 237 2.86 2.71 12.06
C LEU A 237 2.13 1.38 12.12
N LYS A 238 1.63 0.93 10.97
CA LYS A 238 0.83 -0.29 10.78
C LYS A 238 1.57 -1.38 10.01
N GLY A 239 2.80 -1.10 9.55
CA GLY A 239 3.65 -2.04 8.82
C GLY A 239 5.10 -1.85 9.25
N THR A 240 5.95 -2.82 8.92
CA THR A 240 7.36 -2.78 9.31
C THR A 240 8.11 -1.65 8.61
N LEU A 241 8.80 -0.82 9.37
CA LEU A 241 9.61 0.29 8.85
C LEU A 241 11.09 -0.05 8.89
N ARG A 242 11.82 0.22 7.80
CA ARG A 242 13.27 0.14 7.71
C ARG A 242 13.85 1.54 7.57
N ILE A 243 14.85 1.86 8.40
CA ILE A 243 15.65 3.09 8.38
C ILE A 243 17.05 2.70 7.93
N PRO A 244 17.42 2.94 6.66
CA PRO A 244 18.73 2.59 6.13
C PRO A 244 19.88 3.43 6.69
N THR A 245 21.09 2.99 6.38
CA THR A 245 22.33 3.73 6.61
C THR A 245 22.23 5.17 6.12
N SER A 246 22.67 6.13 6.94
CA SER A 246 22.68 7.57 6.64
C SER A 246 21.31 8.24 6.46
N ILE A 247 20.21 7.56 6.78
CA ILE A 247 18.85 8.13 6.77
C ILE A 247 18.37 8.36 8.20
N GLU A 248 17.70 9.48 8.43
CA GLU A 248 17.13 9.85 9.73
C GLU A 248 15.60 9.92 9.71
N LEU A 249 14.97 9.26 10.69
CA LEU A 249 13.58 9.51 11.06
C LEU A 249 13.53 10.43 12.28
N THR A 250 12.97 11.62 12.13
CA THR A 250 12.73 12.56 13.22
C THR A 250 11.27 12.53 13.67
N ILE A 251 11.02 12.39 14.97
CA ILE A 251 9.67 12.35 15.55
C ILE A 251 9.44 13.60 16.39
N ASN A 252 8.60 14.51 15.91
CA ASN A 252 8.29 15.78 16.59
C ASN A 252 6.85 15.83 17.15
N LYS A 253 6.08 14.76 16.97
CA LYS A 253 4.73 14.56 17.51
C LYS A 253 4.52 13.12 17.97
N PRO A 254 3.45 12.81 18.73
CA PRO A 254 3.14 11.44 19.13
C PRO A 254 3.02 10.51 17.92
N TYR A 255 3.73 9.38 17.99
CA TYR A 255 3.82 8.37 16.95
C TYR A 255 3.61 6.97 17.55
N VAL A 256 2.52 6.33 17.16
CA VAL A 256 2.10 5.01 17.66
C VAL A 256 2.73 3.90 16.82
N ILE A 257 3.43 2.97 17.45
CA ILE A 257 4.20 1.90 16.82
C ILE A 257 3.48 0.57 17.04
N LYS A 258 2.69 0.13 16.06
CA LYS A 258 2.04 -1.19 16.12
C LYS A 258 2.90 -2.31 15.50
N GLU A 259 3.76 -1.95 14.55
CA GLU A 259 4.69 -2.86 13.88
C GLU A 259 6.15 -2.42 14.09
N ASP A 260 7.09 -3.32 13.77
CA ASP A 260 8.51 -3.12 14.08
C ASP A 260 9.16 -1.97 13.27
N ILE A 261 10.11 -1.26 13.90
CA ILE A 261 11.08 -0.37 13.25
C ILE A 261 12.45 -1.06 13.29
N PHE A 262 13.11 -1.17 12.14
CA PHE A 262 14.47 -1.68 11.99
C PHE A 262 15.39 -0.56 11.52
N ILE A 263 16.47 -0.34 12.26
CA ILE A 263 17.47 0.70 11.99
C ILE A 263 18.77 -0.01 11.60
N GLU A 264 19.24 0.25 10.39
CA GLU A 264 20.55 -0.24 9.94
C GLU A 264 21.69 0.53 10.58
N THR A 265 22.88 -0.04 10.47
CA THR A 265 24.14 0.61 10.82
C THR A 265 24.18 2.04 10.26
N GLU A 266 24.40 3.04 11.12
CA GLU A 266 24.44 4.48 10.81
C GLU A 266 23.12 5.11 10.33
N GLY A 267 22.01 4.36 10.36
CA GLY A 267 20.67 4.93 10.32
C GLY A 267 20.32 5.59 11.66
N LYS A 268 19.38 6.53 11.67
CA LYS A 268 19.07 7.32 12.88
C LYS A 268 17.58 7.42 13.15
N LEU A 269 17.22 7.27 14.42
CA LEU A 269 15.91 7.61 14.95
C LEU A 269 16.07 8.69 16.01
N THR A 270 15.53 9.88 15.75
CA THR A 270 15.57 11.04 16.65
C THR A 270 14.16 11.37 17.13
N VAL A 271 13.98 11.53 18.44
CA VAL A 271 12.73 12.08 18.99
C VAL A 271 12.99 13.54 19.41
N GLY A 272 12.39 14.48 18.69
CA GLY A 272 12.54 15.92 18.92
C GLY A 272 11.59 16.48 19.96
N VAL A 273 11.57 17.82 20.10
CA VAL A 273 10.68 18.55 21.02
C VAL A 273 9.22 18.21 20.72
N GLY A 274 8.50 17.72 21.72
CA GLY A 274 7.08 17.35 21.59
C GLY A 274 6.82 16.03 20.85
N GLY A 275 7.89 15.30 20.47
CA GLY A 275 7.81 13.93 19.98
C GLY A 275 7.61 12.92 21.11
N GLU A 276 6.84 11.88 20.81
CA GLU A 276 6.63 10.75 21.71
C GLU A 276 6.54 9.47 20.88
N LEU A 277 7.24 8.42 21.30
CA LEU A 277 7.12 7.08 20.75
C LEU A 277 6.21 6.26 21.64
N ILE A 278 5.08 5.82 21.10
CA ILE A 278 4.06 5.05 21.81
C ILE A 278 4.10 3.62 21.27
N LEU A 279 4.75 2.69 22.00
CA LEU A 279 4.83 1.29 21.57
C LEU A 279 3.50 0.57 21.88
N ASP A 280 2.78 0.15 20.84
CA ASP A 280 1.50 -0.56 20.89
C ASP A 280 1.64 -1.93 20.20
N GLY A 281 2.62 -2.71 20.65
CA GLY A 281 2.95 -4.05 20.14
C GLY A 281 4.22 -4.12 19.27
N GLY A 282 4.53 -3.05 18.53
CA GLY A 282 5.74 -2.98 17.70
C GLY A 282 7.01 -2.69 18.51
N LYS A 283 8.17 -3.05 17.97
CA LYS A 283 9.49 -2.86 18.61
C LYS A 283 10.42 -2.03 17.74
N VAL A 284 11.29 -1.25 18.37
CA VAL A 284 12.42 -0.57 17.69
C VAL A 284 13.67 -1.42 17.86
N ARG A 285 14.35 -1.73 16.75
CA ARG A 285 15.56 -2.56 16.69
C ARG A 285 16.62 -1.83 15.87
N GLY A 286 17.85 -1.79 16.35
CA GLY A 286 19.01 -1.26 15.61
C GLY A 286 20.09 -2.31 15.44
N GLU A 287 20.88 -2.22 14.38
CA GLU A 287 22.08 -3.04 14.19
C GLU A 287 23.19 -2.68 15.19
N ARG A 288 23.35 -1.38 15.48
CA ARG A 288 24.26 -0.86 16.52
C ARG A 288 23.52 0.00 17.54
N TRP A 289 24.24 0.33 18.63
CA TRP A 289 23.67 1.03 19.78
C TRP A 289 23.52 2.52 19.51
N GLU A 290 24.47 3.10 18.77
CA GLU A 290 24.49 4.49 18.35
C GLU A 290 23.39 4.81 17.33
N ASP A 291 22.79 3.81 16.69
CA ASP A 291 21.75 4.04 15.69
C ASP A 291 20.39 4.40 16.32
N ILE A 292 20.24 4.18 17.65
CA ILE A 292 19.00 4.39 18.40
C ILE A 292 19.13 5.57 19.38
N PHE A 293 19.09 6.81 18.88
CA PHE A 293 19.22 8.02 19.70
C PHE A 293 17.89 8.57 20.23
N TYR A 294 17.49 8.14 21.43
CA TYR A 294 16.33 8.72 22.13
C TYR A 294 16.63 10.06 22.82
N ILE A 295 16.65 11.17 22.11
CA ILE A 295 16.59 12.50 22.75
C ILE A 295 15.10 12.75 23.13
N ASN A 296 14.79 13.33 24.30
CA ASN A 296 13.47 13.95 24.53
C ASN A 296 13.84 15.31 25.07
N GLN A 297 13.64 16.33 24.26
CA GLN A 297 14.06 17.69 24.61
C GLN A 297 13.14 18.33 25.68
N ASN A 298 12.04 17.66 26.08
CA ASN A 298 11.08 18.18 27.04
C ASN A 298 11.22 17.64 28.48
N GLN A 299 12.19 16.77 28.76
CA GLN A 299 12.47 16.36 30.14
C GLN A 299 13.96 16.41 30.41
N THR A 300 14.36 17.31 31.29
CA THR A 300 15.72 17.60 31.77
C THR A 300 16.27 16.51 32.71
N HIS A 301 15.81 15.27 32.56
CA HIS A 301 16.17 14.13 33.41
C HIS A 301 16.83 13.01 32.61
N PRO A 302 17.76 12.24 33.22
CA PRO A 302 18.47 11.18 32.51
C PRO A 302 17.51 10.08 32.07
N LYS A 303 17.51 9.76 30.77
CA LYS A 303 16.84 8.56 30.25
C LYS A 303 17.72 7.32 30.46
N LEU A 304 17.08 6.27 30.96
CA LEU A 304 17.65 4.93 31.07
C LEU A 304 17.48 4.22 29.72
N LEU A 305 18.57 3.68 29.19
CA LEU A 305 18.57 2.90 27.95
C LEU A 305 18.83 1.43 28.26
N TRP A 306 18.00 0.53 27.73
CA TRP A 306 18.18 -0.92 27.84
C TRP A 306 18.93 -1.45 26.63
N SER A 307 19.97 -2.27 26.84
CA SER A 307 20.68 -2.95 25.75
C SER A 307 20.89 -4.42 26.06
N VAL A 308 20.90 -5.28 25.04
CA VAL A 308 21.33 -6.68 25.20
C VAL A 308 22.85 -6.72 25.35
N ASN A 309 23.34 -7.39 26.38
CA ASN A 309 24.76 -7.63 26.62
C ASN A 309 25.21 -8.84 25.79
N ARG A 310 25.98 -8.58 24.72
CA ARG A 310 26.44 -9.59 23.77
C ARG A 310 27.71 -10.34 24.18
N GLU A 311 28.33 -10.00 25.31
CA GLU A 311 29.50 -10.75 25.83
C GLU A 311 29.12 -12.15 26.34
N TYR A 312 27.83 -12.38 26.58
CA TYR A 312 27.31 -13.64 27.11
C TYR A 312 26.20 -14.17 26.20
N SER A 313 26.47 -15.27 25.52
CA SER A 313 25.51 -15.92 24.63
C SER A 313 24.38 -16.66 25.37
N ASN A 314 24.51 -16.89 26.69
CA ASN A 314 23.46 -17.45 27.53
C ASN A 314 23.78 -17.29 29.04
N PRO A 315 22.85 -16.81 29.90
CA PRO A 315 21.57 -16.18 29.58
C PRO A 315 21.73 -14.79 28.94
N ILE A 316 20.72 -14.34 28.19
CA ILE A 316 20.62 -12.96 27.69
C ILE A 316 20.62 -12.03 28.91
N ARG A 317 21.63 -11.17 29.00
CA ARG A 317 21.73 -10.13 30.04
C ARG A 317 21.38 -8.80 29.40
N TYR A 318 20.81 -7.88 30.18
CA TYR A 318 20.58 -6.50 29.72
C TYR A 318 21.51 -5.55 30.46
N ASN A 319 22.21 -4.68 29.74
CA ASN A 319 22.89 -3.54 30.36
C ASN A 319 21.91 -2.36 30.37
N ILE A 320 21.91 -1.59 31.45
CA ILE A 320 21.20 -0.32 31.51
C ILE A 320 22.23 0.79 31.57
N TRP A 321 22.03 1.78 30.73
CA TRP A 321 22.94 2.90 30.54
C TRP A 321 22.25 4.21 30.88
N ARG A 322 23.01 5.13 31.45
CA ARG A 322 22.59 6.49 31.79
C ARG A 322 23.36 7.50 30.97
N LYS A 323 22.68 8.51 30.43
CA LYS A 323 23.35 9.64 29.77
C LYS A 323 24.06 10.53 30.81
N LYS A 324 25.38 10.68 30.68
CA LYS A 324 26.24 11.44 31.58
C LYS A 324 26.50 12.86 31.09
N ASN A 325 26.53 13.07 29.77
CA ASN A 325 26.54 14.37 29.09
C ASN A 325 26.05 14.23 27.64
N THR A 326 26.18 15.26 26.81
CA THR A 326 25.75 15.24 25.40
C THR A 326 26.33 14.11 24.57
N GLN A 327 27.52 13.59 24.92
CA GLN A 327 28.26 12.63 24.09
C GLN A 327 28.65 11.32 24.81
N SER A 328 28.25 11.11 26.07
CA SER A 328 28.69 9.93 26.83
C SER A 328 27.58 9.28 27.65
N TYR A 329 27.69 7.96 27.74
CA TYR A 329 26.83 7.09 28.52
C TYR A 329 27.66 6.30 29.53
N GLU A 330 27.10 6.11 30.72
CA GLU A 330 27.68 5.30 31.77
C GLU A 330 26.82 4.05 31.98
N LYS A 331 27.45 2.88 32.02
CA LYS A 331 26.76 1.63 32.36
C LYS A 331 26.47 1.64 33.86
N ILE A 332 25.20 1.59 34.22
CA ILE A 332 24.79 1.68 35.63
C ILE A 332 24.36 0.32 36.21
N VAL A 333 23.83 -0.60 35.40
CA VAL A 333 23.50 -1.95 35.88
C VAL A 333 23.59 -2.99 34.76
N VAL A 334 23.81 -4.24 35.16
CA VAL A 334 23.65 -5.42 34.31
C VAL A 334 22.55 -6.30 34.91
N ILE A 335 21.41 -6.38 34.26
CA ILE A 335 20.32 -7.30 34.56
C ILE A 335 20.70 -8.69 34.05
N ASN A 336 20.85 -9.63 34.98
CA ASN A 336 21.23 -11.01 34.67
C ASN A 336 20.03 -11.96 34.51
N ASP A 337 18.81 -11.46 34.67
CA ASP A 337 17.57 -12.21 34.56
C ASP A 337 16.73 -11.70 33.39
N LYS A 338 16.48 -12.57 32.42
CA LYS A 338 15.68 -12.28 31.23
C LYS A 338 14.21 -11.97 31.53
N ASN A 339 13.73 -12.28 32.73
CA ASN A 339 12.34 -12.06 33.14
C ASN A 339 12.11 -10.68 33.77
N ILE A 340 13.18 -9.92 34.06
CA ILE A 340 13.06 -8.56 34.58
C ILE A 340 12.74 -7.63 33.41
N THR A 341 11.54 -7.06 33.43
CA THR A 341 11.04 -6.10 32.42
C THR A 341 11.03 -4.65 32.91
N GLU A 342 11.37 -4.42 34.19
CA GLU A 342 11.38 -3.12 34.83
C GLU A 342 12.67 -2.90 35.64
N TYR A 343 13.13 -1.66 35.70
CA TYR A 343 14.28 -1.27 36.52
C TYR A 343 14.07 0.14 37.08
N THR A 344 14.29 0.29 38.38
CA THR A 344 14.25 1.57 39.08
C THR A 344 15.67 1.95 39.49
N ASP A 345 16.09 3.14 39.09
CA ASP A 345 17.39 3.71 39.42
C ASP A 345 17.31 4.40 40.80
N THR A 346 17.74 3.70 41.85
CA THR A 346 17.70 4.20 43.23
C THR A 346 18.94 4.96 43.66
N ASP A 347 20.01 4.90 42.87
CA ASP A 347 21.32 5.43 43.23
C ASP A 347 21.52 6.87 42.71
N THR A 348 20.44 7.49 42.23
CA THR A 348 20.45 8.84 41.64
C THR A 348 19.51 9.75 42.39
N GLU A 349 20.07 10.78 43.02
CA GLU A 349 19.30 11.88 43.58
C GLU A 349 19.02 12.92 42.49
N ILE A 350 17.73 13.12 42.16
CA ILE A 350 17.31 14.17 41.23
C ILE A 350 17.06 15.45 42.05
N ILE A 351 17.97 16.41 41.94
CA ILE A 351 17.79 17.72 42.55
C ILE A 351 16.90 18.56 41.62
N LEU A 352 15.64 18.75 42.02
CA LEU A 352 14.68 19.57 41.29
C LEU A 352 15.11 21.04 41.29
N GLY A 353 15.36 21.61 40.11
CA GLY A 353 15.63 23.05 39.92
C GLY A 353 17.10 23.42 39.67
N GLU A 354 18.03 22.46 39.63
CA GLU A 354 19.42 22.72 39.22
C GLU A 354 19.70 22.22 37.80
N GLU A 355 20.49 22.99 37.04
CA GLU A 355 21.06 22.53 35.77
C GLU A 355 22.02 21.36 36.04
N GLN A 356 21.73 20.21 35.46
CA GLN A 356 22.60 19.04 35.54
C GLN A 356 23.60 19.06 34.37
N ALA A 357 24.82 18.54 34.56
CA ALA A 357 25.88 18.55 33.52
C ALA A 357 25.52 17.85 32.20
N ASN A 358 24.40 17.13 32.18
CA ASN A 358 23.79 16.49 31.01
C ASN A 358 22.70 17.34 30.32
N GLN A 359 22.44 18.57 30.79
CA GLN A 359 21.50 19.54 30.22
C GLN A 359 22.14 20.53 29.23
N ILE A 360 23.44 20.43 28.94
CA ILE A 360 24.09 21.37 28.02
C ILE A 360 23.56 21.11 26.61
N THR A 361 22.75 22.05 26.14
CA THR A 361 22.16 22.17 24.80
C THR A 361 23.11 21.76 23.69
N ALA A 362 22.64 20.82 22.86
CA ALA A 362 23.01 20.68 21.45
C ALA A 362 21.73 20.32 20.69
#